data_AF-A0A7V4YW82-F1
#
_entry.id   AF-A0A7V4YW82-F1
#
_cell.length_a   1.000
_cell.length_b   1.000
_cell.length_c   1.000
_cell.angle_alpha   90.00
_cell.angle_beta   90.00
_cell.angle_gamma   90.00
#
_symmetry.space_group_name_H-M   'P 1'
#
loop_
_entity.id
_entity.type
_entity.pdbx_description
1 polymer ?
#
loop_
_entity_poly.entity_id
_entity_poly.type
_entity_poly.pdbx_seq_one_letter_code
_entity_poly.pdbx_strand_id
1 'polypeptide(L)'
;MKTRRLLDNIYRFLNQRPVYHGLFWMMLFGIMLCSNYSKNHDWQAALVDESIHLLFYAFLVYVNLFYLIPNYLARHGFIYFGLVLAMCAIVTPIIVLVFYLKYFDQPFYRANIVGSQFVLFLGNLFVTILSTVLRVIMDWWNYQTEKQTLLTQSMQSELRFLKSQINPHFLFNTLNNLYALTLKKSDKAPEIVLKLSEIMR
;
A
#
# COMPACT_ATOMS: atom_id res chain seq x y z
N MET A 1 5.80 -25.86 15.08
CA MET A 1 4.42 -25.39 14.77
C MET A 1 3.99 -24.16 15.58
N LYS A 2 4.28 -24.07 16.91
CA LYS A 2 3.96 -22.88 17.74
C LYS A 2 4.68 -21.57 17.32
N THR A 3 5.92 -21.67 16.85
CA THR A 3 6.74 -20.52 16.40
C THR A 3 6.20 -19.85 15.13
N ARG A 4 5.66 -20.62 14.16
CA ARG A 4 4.99 -20.06 12.97
C ARG A 4 3.74 -19.25 13.35
N ARG A 5 2.91 -19.78 14.26
CA ARG A 5 1.72 -19.05 14.75
C ARG A 5 2.05 -17.74 15.47
N LEU A 6 3.13 -17.68 16.24
CA LEU A 6 3.56 -16.44 16.89
C LEU A 6 4.02 -15.40 15.87
N LEU A 7 4.82 -15.80 14.88
CA LEU A 7 5.26 -14.92 13.80
C LEU A 7 4.08 -14.43 12.95
N ASP A 8 3.12 -15.30 12.64
CA ASP A 8 1.91 -14.92 11.90
C ASP A 8 1.05 -13.92 12.68
N ASN A 9 0.96 -14.07 14.01
CA ASN A 9 0.22 -13.15 14.87
C ASN A 9 0.92 -11.78 14.97
N ILE A 10 2.24 -11.77 15.12
CA ILE A 10 3.04 -10.53 15.14
C ILE A 10 2.93 -9.82 13.78
N TYR A 11 3.03 -10.56 12.67
CA TYR A 11 2.89 -10.01 11.33
C TYR A 11 1.51 -9.38 11.12
N ARG A 12 0.43 -10.06 11.50
CA ARG A 12 -0.94 -9.52 11.41
C ARG A 12 -1.13 -8.26 12.25
N PHE A 13 -0.53 -8.22 13.45
CA PHE A 13 -0.58 -7.04 14.31
C PHE A 13 0.19 -5.86 13.71
N LEU A 14 1.43 -6.07 13.28
CA LEU A 14 2.26 -5.03 12.65
C LEU A 14 1.65 -4.49 11.35
N ASN A 15 0.89 -5.33 10.63
CA ASN A 15 0.23 -4.93 9.38
C ASN A 15 -1.08 -4.15 9.58
N GLN A 16 -1.50 -3.91 10.83
CA GLN A 16 -2.67 -3.06 11.09
C GLN A 16 -2.33 -1.58 10.82
N ARG A 17 -3.24 -0.88 10.13
CA ARG A 17 -3.11 0.56 9.81
C ARG A 17 -2.58 1.43 10.96
N PRO A 18 -3.21 1.45 12.15
CA PRO A 18 -2.73 2.30 13.25
C PRO A 18 -1.34 1.89 13.75
N VAL A 19 -0.96 0.62 13.66
CA VAL A 19 0.28 0.09 14.23
C VAL A 19 1.48 0.52 13.40
N TYR A 20 1.51 0.29 12.09
CA TYR A 20 2.65 0.73 11.28
C TYR A 20 2.74 2.26 11.16
N HIS A 21 1.62 2.98 11.17
CA HIS A 21 1.63 4.45 11.23
C HIS A 21 2.20 4.94 12.58
N GLY A 22 1.78 4.34 13.70
CA GLY A 22 2.33 4.66 15.01
C GLY A 22 3.82 4.35 15.11
N LEU A 23 4.26 3.19 14.62
CA LEU A 23 5.68 2.81 14.57
C LEU A 23 6.50 3.78 13.72
N PHE A 24 5.98 4.19 12.56
CA PHE A 24 6.63 5.19 11.71
C PHE A 24 6.83 6.52 12.45
N TRP A 25 5.77 7.05 13.07
CA TRP A 25 5.86 8.31 13.82
C TRP A 25 6.77 8.21 15.04
N MET A 26 6.73 7.10 15.78
CA MET A 26 7.63 6.86 16.91
C MET A 26 9.09 6.77 16.47
N MET A 27 9.37 6.09 15.35
CA MET A 27 10.72 6.01 14.80
C MET A 27 11.21 7.38 14.33
N LEU A 28 10.39 8.12 13.59
CA LEU A 28 10.72 9.47 13.13
C LEU A 28 11.01 10.40 14.30
N PHE A 29 10.11 10.41 15.30
CA PHE A 29 10.25 11.21 16.51
C PHE A 29 11.51 10.84 17.30
N GLY A 30 11.81 9.54 17.45
CA GLY A 30 13.04 9.08 18.10
C GLY A 30 14.32 9.53 17.39
N ILE A 31 14.36 9.47 16.06
CA ILE A 31 15.50 9.96 15.25
C ILE A 31 15.68 11.47 15.44
N MET A 32 14.59 12.23 15.38
CA MET A 32 14.62 13.68 15.53
C MET A 32 15.06 14.09 16.95
N LEU A 33 14.52 13.44 17.98
CA LEU A 33 14.92 13.65 19.38
C LEU A 33 16.41 13.42 19.59
N CYS A 34 16.95 12.29 19.10
CA CYS A 34 18.37 11.99 19.20
C CYS A 34 19.24 13.05 18.49
N SER A 35 18.81 13.54 17.33
CA SER A 35 19.53 14.57 16.57
C SER A 35 19.56 15.91 17.30
N ASN A 36 18.43 16.33 17.87
CA ASN A 36 18.33 17.61 18.58
C ASN A 36 19.04 17.58 19.93
N TYR A 37 18.87 16.48 20.68
CA TYR A 37 19.59 16.25 21.93
C TYR A 37 21.11 16.31 21.73
N SER A 38 21.63 15.69 20.66
CA SER A 38 23.06 15.73 20.34
C SER A 38 23.59 17.16 20.09
N LYS A 39 22.73 18.12 19.74
CA LYS A 39 23.14 19.52 19.49
C LYS A 39 23.06 20.36 20.75
N ASN A 40 21.95 20.29 21.46
CA ASN A 40 21.62 21.24 22.52
C ASN A 40 21.81 20.68 23.94
N HIS A 41 21.97 19.35 24.10
CA HIS A 41 22.11 18.64 25.38
C HIS A 41 20.97 18.89 26.40
N ASP A 42 19.87 19.50 25.97
CA ASP A 42 18.67 19.75 26.76
C ASP A 42 17.54 18.84 26.27
N TRP A 43 17.18 17.85 27.09
CA TRP A 43 16.15 16.87 26.75
C TRP A 43 14.73 17.46 26.81
N GLN A 44 14.48 18.47 27.66
CA GLN A 44 13.14 19.07 27.79
C GLN A 44 12.85 19.96 26.59
N ALA A 45 13.80 20.82 26.23
CA ALA A 45 13.69 21.67 25.06
C ALA A 45 13.54 20.83 23.78
N ALA A 46 14.37 19.78 23.62
CA ALA A 46 14.29 18.87 22.48
C ALA A 46 12.92 18.18 22.42
N LEU A 47 12.37 17.68 23.54
CA LEU A 47 11.07 17.03 23.56
C LEU A 47 9.95 17.97 23.09
N VAL A 48 9.94 19.20 23.58
CA VAL A 48 8.92 20.20 23.20
C VAL A 48 9.09 20.59 21.72
N ASP A 49 10.32 20.86 21.27
CA ASP A 49 10.61 21.25 19.88
C ASP A 49 10.19 20.18 18.89
N GLU A 50 10.55 18.93 19.16
CA GLU A 50 10.20 17.83 18.27
C GLU A 50 8.72 17.52 18.29
N SER A 51 8.04 17.72 19.42
CA SER A 51 6.58 17.53 19.51
C SER A 51 5.85 18.55 18.63
N ILE A 52 6.32 19.80 18.61
CA ILE A 52 5.76 20.84 17.72
C ILE A 52 5.98 20.45 16.26
N HIS A 53 7.19 20.06 15.86
CA HIS A 53 7.46 19.61 14.49
C HIS A 53 6.58 18.41 14.10
N LEU A 54 6.45 17.42 14.99
CA LEU A 54 5.64 16.23 14.77
C LEU A 54 4.17 16.56 14.50
N LEU A 55 3.60 17.52 15.25
CA LEU A 55 2.23 17.98 15.03
C LEU A 55 2.03 18.59 13.64
N PHE A 56 2.97 19.42 13.18
CA PHE A 56 2.91 20.00 11.84
C PHE A 56 3.13 18.96 10.74
N TYR A 57 4.07 18.04 10.91
CA TYR A 57 4.25 16.93 9.98
C TYR A 57 3.02 16.04 9.91
N ALA A 58 2.41 15.71 11.06
CA ALA A 58 1.18 14.95 11.11
C ALA A 58 0.06 15.68 10.35
N PHE A 59 -0.11 16.98 10.57
CA PHE A 59 -1.06 17.79 9.83
C PHE A 59 -0.82 17.71 8.31
N LEU A 60 0.40 17.96 7.85
CA LEU A 60 0.74 17.90 6.42
C LEU A 60 0.47 16.51 5.82
N VAL A 61 0.91 15.45 6.49
CA VAL A 61 0.76 14.07 6.04
C VAL A 61 -0.69 13.64 6.02
N TYR A 62 -1.47 13.92 7.06
CA TYR A 62 -2.86 13.46 7.13
C TYR A 62 -3.79 14.26 6.20
N VAL A 63 -3.58 15.57 6.05
CA VAL A 63 -4.27 16.34 5.00
C VAL A 63 -3.91 15.78 3.63
N ASN A 64 -2.64 15.44 3.40
CA ASN A 64 -2.22 14.83 2.15
C ASN A 64 -2.90 13.47 1.88
N LEU A 65 -2.84 12.56 2.85
CA LEU A 65 -3.35 11.19 2.72
C LEU A 65 -4.88 11.12 2.62
N PHE A 66 -5.60 11.93 3.41
CA PHE A 66 -7.07 11.85 3.49
C PHE A 66 -7.79 12.80 2.54
N TYR A 67 -7.17 13.90 2.12
CA TYR A 67 -7.83 14.90 1.28
C TYR A 67 -7.14 15.10 -0.07
N LEU A 68 -5.83 15.37 -0.12
CA LEU A 68 -5.18 15.71 -1.40
C LEU A 68 -5.08 14.50 -2.34
N ILE A 69 -4.62 13.35 -1.84
CA ILE A 69 -4.43 12.15 -2.65
C ILE A 69 -5.76 11.65 -3.24
N PRO A 70 -6.84 11.42 -2.46
CA PRO A 70 -8.08 10.84 -3.00
C PRO A 70 -8.78 11.76 -4.01
N ASN A 71 -8.70 13.08 -3.81
CA ASN A 71 -9.45 14.04 -4.62
C ASN A 71 -8.68 14.53 -5.86
N TYR A 72 -7.35 14.60 -5.82
CA TYR A 72 -6.57 15.28 -6.86
C TYR A 72 -5.51 14.41 -7.54
N LEU A 73 -4.85 13.48 -6.83
CA LEU A 73 -3.68 12.77 -7.38
C LEU A 73 -4.01 11.98 -8.66
N ALA A 74 -5.13 11.24 -8.66
CA ALA A 74 -5.50 10.36 -9.77
C ALA A 74 -6.03 11.10 -11.01
N ARG A 75 -6.71 12.25 -10.81
CA ARG A 75 -7.40 12.98 -11.90
C ARG A 75 -6.65 14.21 -12.38
N HIS A 76 -5.92 14.89 -11.49
CA HIS A 76 -5.30 16.19 -11.71
C HIS A 76 -3.93 16.31 -11.03
N GLY A 77 -2.97 15.47 -11.45
CA GLY A 77 -1.64 15.40 -10.83
C GLY A 77 -0.91 16.75 -10.71
N PHE A 78 -0.95 17.61 -11.73
CA PHE A 78 -0.32 18.94 -11.65
C PHE A 78 -0.97 19.85 -10.61
N ILE A 79 -2.31 19.80 -10.47
CA ILE A 79 -3.04 20.56 -9.44
C ILE A 79 -2.66 20.02 -8.05
N TYR A 80 -2.59 18.70 -7.91
CA TYR A 80 -2.14 18.06 -6.67
C TYR A 80 -0.75 18.57 -6.24
N PHE A 81 0.24 18.56 -7.13
CA PHE A 81 1.58 19.05 -6.79
C PHE A 81 1.58 20.55 -6.45
N GLY A 82 0.78 21.36 -7.16
CA GLY A 82 0.59 22.77 -6.83
C GLY A 82 0.01 22.98 -5.43
N LEU A 83 -1.01 22.19 -5.05
CA LEU A 83 -1.63 22.25 -3.72
C LEU A 83 -0.67 21.79 -2.61
N VAL A 84 0.13 20.74 -2.85
CA VAL A 84 1.17 20.30 -1.90
C VAL A 84 2.21 21.39 -1.68
N LEU A 85 2.70 22.02 -2.77
CA LEU A 85 3.65 23.13 -2.69
C LEU A 85 3.05 24.32 -1.94
N ALA A 86 1.82 24.72 -2.25
CA ALA A 86 1.12 25.81 -1.57
C ALA A 86 0.91 25.51 -0.08
N MET A 87 0.47 24.30 0.26
CA MET A 87 0.31 23.88 1.65
C MET A 87 1.63 23.96 2.42
N CYS A 88 2.73 23.44 1.86
CA CYS A 88 4.06 23.54 2.49
C CYS A 88 4.53 25.00 2.60
N ALA A 89 4.27 25.83 1.59
CA ALA A 89 4.63 27.24 1.58
C ALA A 89 3.84 28.06 2.63
N ILE A 90 2.62 27.65 2.98
CA ILE A 90 1.80 28.26 4.03
C ILE A 90 2.21 27.77 5.42
N VAL A 91 2.43 26.46 5.58
CA VAL A 91 2.75 25.86 6.88
C VAL A 91 4.15 26.22 7.36
N THR A 92 5.12 26.35 6.46
CA THR A 92 6.52 26.62 6.85
C THR A 92 6.70 27.94 7.60
N PRO A 93 6.18 29.10 7.12
CA PRO A 93 6.24 30.35 7.87
C PRO A 93 5.53 30.29 9.22
N ILE A 94 4.46 29.49 9.36
CA ILE A 94 3.76 29.30 10.64
C ILE A 94 4.66 28.58 11.63
N ILE A 95 5.35 27.51 11.20
CA ILE A 95 6.35 26.82 12.02
C ILE A 95 7.45 27.79 12.46
N VAL A 96 8.03 28.53 11.51
CA VAL A 96 9.08 29.52 11.77
C VAL A 96 8.60 30.57 12.77
N LEU A 97 7.37 31.07 12.63
CA LEU A 97 6.78 32.05 13.55
C LEU A 97 6.61 31.48 14.96
N VAL A 98 6.11 30.24 15.10
CA VAL A 98 5.97 29.57 16.40
C VAL A 98 7.33 29.49 17.11
N PHE A 99 8.38 29.07 16.40
CA PHE A 99 9.72 28.98 16.95
C PHE A 99 10.36 30.35 17.21
N TYR A 100 10.10 31.33 16.35
CA TYR A 100 10.57 32.71 16.53
C TYR A 100 10.00 33.34 17.80
N LEU A 101 8.72 33.09 18.10
CA LEU A 101 8.06 33.56 19.32
C LEU A 101 8.50 32.78 20.56
N LYS A 102 8.64 31.45 20.47
CA LYS A 102 9.09 30.61 21.58
C LYS A 102 10.49 31.00 22.07
N TYR A 103 11.41 31.30 21.15
CA TYR A 103 12.80 31.63 21.44
C TYR A 103 13.06 33.15 21.40
N PHE A 104 12.13 33.95 21.92
CA PHE A 104 12.20 35.42 21.90
C PHE A 104 13.51 35.97 22.49
N ASP A 105 13.95 35.40 23.63
CA ASP A 105 15.16 35.84 24.34
C ASP A 105 16.48 35.34 23.71
N GLN A 106 16.41 34.55 22.64
CA GLN A 106 17.58 33.98 21.97
C GLN A 106 17.73 34.55 20.55
N PRO A 107 18.40 35.71 20.38
CA PRO A 107 18.52 36.37 19.08
C PRO A 107 19.24 35.53 18.03
N PHE A 108 20.24 34.74 18.43
CA PHE A 108 20.95 33.84 17.52
C PHE A 108 20.04 32.73 16.99
N TYR A 109 19.20 32.14 17.84
CA TYR A 109 18.23 31.11 17.43
C TYR A 109 17.21 31.69 16.43
N ARG A 110 16.69 32.89 16.70
CA ARG A 110 15.74 33.57 15.80
C ARG A 110 16.34 33.84 14.42
N ALA A 111 17.58 34.30 14.36
CA ALA A 111 18.27 34.49 13.09
C ALA A 111 18.46 33.17 12.34
N ASN A 112 18.80 32.10 13.06
CA ASN A 112 19.00 30.77 12.49
C ASN A 112 17.70 30.16 11.94
N ILE A 113 16.58 30.24 12.68
CA ILE A 113 15.30 29.66 12.24
C ILE A 113 14.73 30.37 11.01
N VAL A 114 14.88 31.70 10.95
CA VAL A 114 14.48 32.48 9.76
C VAL A 114 15.41 32.19 8.58
N GLY A 115 16.73 32.12 8.82
CA GLY A 115 17.71 31.78 7.79
C GLY A 115 17.58 30.34 7.25
N SER A 116 17.09 29.42 8.07
CA SER A 116 16.87 28.01 7.70
C SER A 116 15.46 27.71 7.19
N GLN A 117 14.61 28.73 7.00
CA GLN A 117 13.24 28.57 6.52
C GLN A 117 13.15 27.74 5.22
N PHE A 118 14.07 27.93 4.28
CA PHE A 118 14.08 27.15 3.04
C PHE A 118 14.38 25.66 3.28
N VAL A 119 15.27 25.35 4.23
CA VAL A 119 15.58 23.96 4.62
C VAL A 119 14.37 23.32 5.29
N LEU A 120 13.66 24.06 6.16
CA LEU A 120 12.41 23.59 6.77
C LEU A 120 11.33 23.34 5.73
N PHE A 121 11.21 24.22 4.72
CA PHE A 121 10.30 24.03 3.60
C PHE A 121 10.60 22.75 2.83
N LEU A 122 11.88 22.49 2.52
CA LEU A 122 12.30 21.26 1.86
C LEU A 122 12.04 20.02 2.73
N GLY A 123 12.21 20.11 4.05
CA GLY A 123 11.86 19.05 4.99
C GLY A 123 10.37 18.72 4.99
N ASN A 124 9.51 19.75 5.07
CA ASN A 124 8.05 19.62 4.96
C ASN A 124 7.63 18.96 3.64
N LEU A 125 8.23 19.41 2.54
CA LEU A 125 7.97 18.87 1.21
C LEU A 125 8.41 17.40 1.13
N PHE A 126 9.60 17.08 1.64
CA PHE A 126 10.14 15.72 1.64
C PHE A 126 9.22 14.75 2.40
N VAL A 127 8.82 15.08 3.62
CA VAL A 127 7.91 14.23 4.43
C VAL A 127 6.57 14.03 3.72
N THR A 128 6.02 15.09 3.13
CA THR A 128 4.73 15.02 2.40
C THR A 128 4.84 14.18 1.13
N ILE A 129 5.88 14.36 0.32
CA ILE A 129 6.13 13.55 -0.88
C ILE A 129 6.39 12.09 -0.51
N LEU A 130 7.18 11.83 0.53
CA LEU A 130 7.43 10.48 1.01
C LEU A 130 6.12 9.78 1.38
N SER A 131 5.21 10.46 2.08
CA SER A 131 3.88 9.91 2.37
C SER A 131 3.08 9.55 1.11
N THR A 132 3.24 10.34 0.05
CA THR A 132 2.60 10.12 -1.25
C THR A 132 3.17 8.88 -1.94
N VAL A 133 4.50 8.79 -2.01
CA VAL A 133 5.20 7.66 -2.63
C VAL A 133 4.83 6.36 -1.93
N LEU A 134 4.86 6.34 -0.59
CA LEU A 134 4.45 5.18 0.20
C LEU A 134 2.99 4.80 -0.10
N ARG A 135 2.10 5.78 -0.18
CA ARG A 135 0.68 5.53 -0.49
C ARG A 135 0.49 4.92 -1.87
N VAL A 136 1.16 5.47 -2.89
CA VAL A 136 1.09 4.97 -4.27
C VAL A 136 1.64 3.54 -4.37
N ILE A 137 2.74 3.24 -3.70
CA ILE A 137 3.31 1.88 -3.67
C ILE A 137 2.32 0.89 -3.03
N MET A 138 1.71 1.26 -1.89
CA MET A 138 0.72 0.42 -1.22
C MET A 138 -0.53 0.19 -2.08
N ASP A 139 -1.07 1.25 -2.69
CA ASP A 139 -2.25 1.14 -3.56
C ASP A 139 -1.93 0.30 -4.81
N TRP A 140 -0.72 0.42 -5.38
CA TRP A 140 -0.28 -0.40 -6.49
C TRP A 140 -0.16 -1.89 -6.12
N TRP A 141 0.43 -2.22 -4.96
CA TRP A 141 0.49 -3.62 -4.50
C TRP A 141 -0.88 -4.25 -4.28
N ASN A 142 -1.81 -3.49 -3.69
CA ASN A 142 -3.19 -3.95 -3.50
C ASN A 142 -3.86 -4.20 -4.86
N TYR A 143 -3.70 -3.28 -5.80
CA TYR A 143 -4.23 -3.41 -7.15
C TYR A 143 -3.67 -4.63 -7.89
N GLN A 144 -2.36 -4.91 -7.79
CA GLN A 144 -1.78 -6.12 -8.42
C GLN A 144 -2.34 -7.41 -7.81
N THR A 145 -2.54 -7.44 -6.49
CA THR A 145 -3.07 -8.60 -5.77
C THR A 145 -4.53 -8.87 -6.14
N GLU A 146 -5.34 -7.82 -6.22
CA GLU A 146 -6.74 -7.91 -6.66
C GLU A 146 -6.82 -8.35 -8.13
N LYS A 147 -6.03 -7.73 -9.01
CA LYS A 147 -5.95 -8.12 -10.43
C LYS A 147 -5.58 -9.59 -10.60
N GLN A 148 -4.60 -10.09 -9.88
CA GLN A 148 -4.20 -11.50 -9.94
C GLN A 148 -5.33 -12.44 -9.48
N THR A 149 -6.07 -12.02 -8.45
CA THR A 149 -7.22 -12.78 -7.93
C THR A 149 -8.34 -12.85 -8.96
N LEU A 150 -8.68 -11.72 -9.59
CA LEU A 150 -9.69 -11.65 -10.65
C LEU A 150 -9.31 -12.46 -11.89
N LEU A 151 -8.04 -12.42 -12.32
CA LEU A 151 -7.54 -13.25 -13.42
C LEU A 151 -7.69 -14.74 -13.11
N THR A 152 -7.32 -15.15 -11.90
CA THR A 152 -7.45 -16.55 -11.45
C THR A 152 -8.91 -17.00 -11.46
N GLN A 153 -9.82 -16.16 -10.96
CA GLN A 153 -11.26 -16.43 -10.97
C GLN A 153 -11.82 -16.54 -12.40
N SER A 154 -11.40 -15.64 -13.29
CA SER A 154 -11.78 -15.66 -14.71
C SER A 154 -11.36 -16.96 -15.40
N MET A 155 -10.09 -17.37 -15.24
CA MET A 155 -9.57 -18.62 -15.79
C MET A 155 -10.34 -19.83 -15.26
N GLN A 156 -10.66 -19.86 -13.97
CA GLN A 156 -11.45 -20.95 -13.38
C GLN A 156 -12.88 -20.98 -13.94
N SER A 157 -13.49 -19.82 -14.18
CA SER A 157 -14.82 -19.72 -14.77
C SER A 157 -14.83 -20.20 -16.23
N GLU A 158 -13.83 -19.81 -17.01
CA GLU A 158 -13.67 -20.26 -18.40
C GLU A 158 -13.43 -21.78 -18.46
N LEU A 159 -12.58 -22.33 -17.61
CA LEU A 159 -12.39 -23.77 -17.50
C LEU A 159 -13.69 -24.51 -17.12
N ARG A 160 -14.50 -23.97 -16.21
CA ARG A 160 -15.80 -24.56 -15.85
C ARG A 160 -16.78 -24.50 -17.02
N PHE A 161 -16.82 -23.39 -17.73
CA PHE A 161 -17.65 -23.23 -18.92
C PHE A 161 -17.24 -24.22 -20.02
N LEU A 162 -15.95 -24.32 -20.34
CA LEU A 162 -15.44 -25.29 -21.31
C LEU A 162 -15.74 -26.73 -20.89
N LYS A 163 -15.57 -27.08 -19.61
CA LYS A 163 -15.95 -28.40 -19.08
C LYS A 163 -17.46 -28.67 -19.20
N SER A 164 -18.31 -27.65 -19.01
CA SER A 164 -19.76 -27.80 -19.12
C SER A 164 -20.24 -28.02 -20.56
N GLN A 165 -19.45 -27.63 -21.57
CA GLN A 165 -19.76 -27.94 -22.97
C GLN A 165 -19.59 -29.42 -23.31
N ILE A 166 -18.85 -30.20 -22.49
CA ILE A 166 -18.83 -31.66 -22.62
C ILE A 166 -20.19 -32.18 -22.15
N ASN A 167 -21.05 -32.54 -23.10
CA ASN A 167 -22.38 -33.05 -22.80
C ASN A 167 -22.28 -34.43 -22.12
N PRO A 168 -22.68 -34.58 -20.84
CA PRO A 168 -22.65 -35.88 -20.17
C PRO A 168 -23.49 -36.94 -20.89
N HIS A 169 -24.58 -36.53 -21.56
CA HIS A 169 -25.39 -37.43 -22.40
C HIS A 169 -24.63 -37.96 -23.61
N PHE A 170 -23.77 -37.14 -24.25
CA PHE A 170 -22.92 -37.61 -25.34
C PHE A 170 -21.94 -38.69 -24.84
N LEU A 171 -21.37 -38.48 -23.65
CA LEU A 171 -20.48 -39.46 -23.02
C LEU A 171 -21.22 -40.77 -22.72
N PHE A 172 -22.39 -40.70 -22.08
CA PHE A 172 -23.22 -41.89 -21.80
C PHE A 172 -23.68 -42.61 -23.08
N ASN A 173 -24.06 -41.88 -24.13
CA ASN A 173 -24.41 -42.47 -25.42
C ASN A 173 -23.23 -43.19 -26.07
N THR A 174 -22.04 -42.60 -26.00
CA THR A 174 -20.83 -43.21 -26.55
C THR A 174 -20.46 -44.49 -25.77
N LEU A 175 -20.57 -44.46 -24.44
CA LEU A 175 -20.35 -45.63 -23.58
C LEU A 175 -21.38 -46.75 -23.83
N ASN A 176 -22.66 -46.41 -23.96
CA ASN A 176 -23.73 -47.39 -24.24
C ASN A 176 -23.54 -48.03 -25.63
N ASN A 177 -23.20 -47.24 -26.65
CA ASN A 177 -22.88 -47.77 -27.98
C ASN A 177 -21.66 -48.68 -27.94
N LEU A 178 -20.61 -48.29 -27.21
CA LEU A 178 -19.42 -49.11 -27.02
C LEU A 178 -19.78 -50.43 -26.31
N TYR A 179 -20.59 -50.39 -25.25
CA TYR A 179 -21.06 -51.57 -24.54
C TYR A 179 -21.84 -52.52 -25.46
N ALA A 180 -22.72 -51.99 -26.31
CA ALA A 180 -23.44 -52.81 -27.29
C ALA A 180 -22.48 -53.45 -28.33
N LEU A 181 -21.45 -52.72 -28.76
CA LEU A 181 -20.44 -53.23 -29.71
C LEU A 181 -19.55 -54.31 -29.08
N THR A 182 -19.16 -54.17 -27.81
CA THR A 182 -18.37 -55.20 -27.11
C THR A 182 -19.19 -56.46 -26.86
N LEU A 183 -20.47 -56.33 -26.50
CA LEU A 183 -21.39 -57.48 -26.35
C LEU A 183 -21.54 -58.26 -27.65
N LYS A 184 -21.56 -57.54 -28.79
CA LYS A 184 -21.60 -58.10 -30.14
C LYS A 184 -20.24 -58.57 -30.67
N LYS A 185 -19.16 -58.46 -29.88
CA LYS A 185 -17.77 -58.75 -30.30
C LYS A 185 -17.40 -58.06 -31.63
N SER A 186 -17.79 -56.80 -31.79
CA SER A 186 -17.53 -56.05 -33.02
C SER A 186 -16.09 -55.55 -33.08
N ASP A 187 -15.44 -55.76 -34.24
CA ASP A 187 -14.09 -55.24 -34.53
C ASP A 187 -14.01 -53.69 -34.52
N LYS A 188 -15.15 -52.99 -34.47
CA LYS A 188 -15.22 -51.52 -34.37
C LYS A 188 -15.11 -50.97 -32.94
N ALA A 189 -15.27 -51.82 -31.92
CA ALA A 189 -15.22 -51.38 -30.52
C ALA A 189 -13.88 -50.71 -30.14
N PRO A 190 -12.70 -51.24 -30.54
CA PRO A 190 -11.41 -50.61 -30.24
C PRO A 190 -11.26 -49.21 -30.84
N GLU A 191 -11.79 -48.98 -32.04
CA GLU A 191 -11.75 -47.67 -32.71
C GLU A 191 -12.55 -46.61 -31.93
N ILE A 192 -13.73 -46.98 -31.41
CA ILE A 192 -14.54 -46.07 -30.59
C ILE A 192 -13.88 -45.78 -29.24
N VAL A 193 -13.17 -46.74 -28.65
CA VAL A 193 -12.37 -46.49 -27.43
C VAL A 193 -11.28 -45.45 -27.68
N LEU A 194 -10.55 -45.57 -28.79
CA LEU A 194 -9.51 -44.60 -29.18
C LEU A 194 -10.10 -43.19 -29.39
N LYS A 195 -11.20 -43.09 -30.16
CA LYS A 195 -11.89 -41.79 -30.37
C LYS A 195 -12.42 -41.17 -29.08
N LEU A 196 -12.99 -41.97 -28.17
CA LEU A 196 -13.46 -41.49 -26.87
C LEU A 196 -12.28 -41.01 -26.00
N SER A 197 -11.16 -41.75 -26.02
CA SER A 197 -9.94 -41.36 -25.31
C SER A 197 -9.33 -40.06 -25.84
N GLU A 198 -9.45 -39.76 -27.13
CA GLU A 198 -8.98 -38.49 -27.71
C GLU A 198 -9.86 -37.30 -27.29
N ILE A 199 -11.18 -37.50 -27.17
CA ILE A 199 -12.13 -36.45 -26.76
C ILE A 199 -12.02 -36.14 -25.25
N MET A 200 -11.63 -37.11 -24.42
CA MET A 200 -11.51 -36.95 -22.97
C MET A 200 -10.13 -36.49 -22.47
N ARG A 201 -9.14 -36.41 -23.36
CA ARG A 201 -7.76 -36.00 -23.05
C ARG A 201 -7.62 -34.48 -22.99
#